data_AF-A0A6F8TNE3-F1
#
_entry.id   AF-A0A6F8TNE3-F1
#
_cell.length_a   1.000
_cell.length_b   1.000
_cell.length_c   1.000
_cell.angle_alpha   90.00
_cell.angle_beta   90.00
_cell.angle_gamma   90.00
#
_symmetry.space_group_name_H-M   'P 1'
#
loop_
_entity.id
_entity.type
_entity.pdbx_description
1 polymer ?
#
loop_
_entity_poly.entity_id
_entity_poly.type
_entity_poly.pdbx_seq_one_letter_code
_entity_poly.pdbx_strand_id
1 'polypeptide(L)'
;MQTYTAVIDAAIEKLYDRYPELDEKFGEAGRKKCYEDNLHHFNYLKAASDAGESKVFSDYALWLNSVLVSRGMKSDHLIDNFNCIIEVFEENEMEKGKEFTSHLNAAIQSIQKADSENTP
;
A
#
# COMPACT_ATOMS: atom_id res chain seq x y z
N MET A 1 6.49 -11.11 -11.38
CA MET A 1 6.74 -9.94 -10.49
C MET A 1 7.38 -8.75 -11.23
N GLN A 2 8.08 -8.93 -12.36
CA GLN A 2 8.71 -7.81 -13.10
C GLN A 2 7.75 -6.77 -13.72
N THR A 3 6.44 -7.03 -13.78
CA THR A 3 5.48 -6.20 -14.54
C THR A 3 5.17 -4.85 -13.90
N TYR A 4 5.40 -4.67 -12.59
CA TYR A 4 4.93 -3.48 -11.86
C TYR A 4 6.04 -2.71 -11.16
N THR A 5 7.31 -2.99 -11.44
CA THR A 5 8.44 -2.31 -10.79
C THR A 5 8.39 -0.81 -10.99
N ALA A 6 8.06 -0.34 -12.20
CA ALA A 6 7.91 1.09 -12.48
C ALA A 6 6.77 1.74 -11.67
N VAL A 7 5.69 1.00 -11.42
CA VAL A 7 4.58 1.49 -10.58
C VAL A 7 5.03 1.60 -9.13
N ILE A 8 5.74 0.58 -8.64
CA ILE A 8 6.28 0.55 -7.28
C ILE A 8 7.27 1.69 -7.06
N ASP A 9 8.21 1.88 -7.99
CA ASP A 9 9.22 2.94 -7.89
C ASP A 9 8.54 4.32 -7.86
N ALA A 10 7.61 4.60 -8.77
CA ALA A 10 6.89 5.86 -8.82
C ALA A 10 6.02 6.10 -7.57
N ALA A 11 5.39 5.05 -7.03
CA ALA A 11 4.60 5.16 -5.81
C ALA A 11 5.46 5.46 -4.58
N ILE A 12 6.65 4.87 -4.49
CA ILE A 12 7.60 5.14 -3.39
C ILE A 12 8.09 6.58 -3.45
N GLU A 13 8.45 7.09 -4.64
CA GLU A 13 8.86 8.49 -4.75
C GLU A 13 7.73 9.43 -4.31
N LYS A 14 6.50 9.20 -4.79
CA LYS A 14 5.33 9.99 -4.34
C LYS A 14 5.11 9.91 -2.83
N LEU A 15 5.32 8.75 -2.20
CA LEU A 15 5.16 8.59 -0.76
C LEU A 15 6.22 9.38 0.01
N TYR A 16 7.49 9.28 -0.38
CA TYR A 16 8.59 9.96 0.31
C TYR A 16 8.58 11.47 0.05
N ASP A 17 8.04 11.93 -1.07
CA ASP A 17 7.77 13.35 -1.31
C ASP A 17 6.68 13.89 -0.36
N ARG A 18 5.67 13.07 -0.02
CA ARG A 18 4.61 13.44 0.95
C ARG A 18 5.09 13.39 2.40
N TYR A 19 5.98 12.45 2.70
CA TYR A 19 6.48 12.21 4.04
C TYR A 19 8.01 12.27 4.11
N PRO A 20 8.62 13.46 3.93
CA PRO A 20 10.09 13.62 4.01
C PRO A 20 10.67 13.13 5.34
N GLU A 21 9.89 13.13 6.43
CA GLU A 21 10.32 12.63 7.73
C GLU A 21 10.61 11.12 7.75
N LEU A 22 10.04 10.35 6.81
CA LEU A 22 10.36 8.93 6.66
C LEU A 22 11.80 8.75 6.16
N ASP A 23 12.25 9.63 5.27
CA ASP A 23 13.62 9.63 4.77
C ASP A 23 14.60 10.05 5.87
N GLU A 24 14.25 11.08 6.66
CA GLU A 24 15.06 11.50 7.82
C GLU A 24 15.19 10.39 8.87
N LYS A 25 14.12 9.62 9.11
CA LYS A 25 14.06 8.60 10.15
C LYS A 25 14.66 7.26 9.73
N PHE A 26 14.46 6.84 8.48
CA PHE A 26 14.80 5.48 8.01
C PHE A 26 15.77 5.46 6.82
N GLY A 27 15.92 6.57 6.10
CA GLY A 27 16.80 6.73 4.95
C GLY A 27 16.63 5.65 3.88
N GLU A 28 17.73 5.33 3.20
CA GLU A 28 17.77 4.35 2.11
C GLU A 28 17.27 2.96 2.53
N ALA A 29 17.55 2.54 3.77
CA ALA A 29 17.04 1.28 4.31
C ALA A 29 15.51 1.27 4.40
N GLY A 30 14.89 2.39 4.77
CA GLY A 30 13.44 2.58 4.75
C GLY A 30 12.87 2.44 3.34
N ARG A 31 13.48 3.12 2.35
CA ARG A 31 13.05 3.03 0.94
C ARG A 31 13.12 1.60 0.41
N LYS A 32 14.21 0.89 0.69
CA LYS A 32 14.36 -0.52 0.32
C LYS A 32 13.29 -1.40 0.96
N LYS A 33 12.95 -1.18 2.24
CA LYS A 33 11.89 -1.92 2.92
C LYS A 33 10.51 -1.60 2.36
N CYS A 34 10.24 -0.34 2.05
CA CYS A 34 9.01 0.08 1.39
C CYS A 34 8.87 -0.58 0.01
N TYR A 35 9.97 -0.71 -0.75
CA TYR A 35 10.00 -1.47 -2.00
C TYR A 35 9.68 -2.96 -1.80
N GLU A 36 10.31 -3.61 -0.82
CA GLU A 36 10.03 -5.01 -0.48
C GLU A 36 8.55 -5.21 -0.07
N ASP A 37 8.00 -4.31 0.74
CA ASP A 37 6.59 -4.33 1.13
C ASP A 37 5.67 -4.16 -0.09
N ASN A 38 5.97 -3.23 -1.00
CA ASN A 38 5.21 -3.06 -2.22
C ASN A 38 5.24 -4.31 -3.11
N LEU A 39 6.38 -5.01 -3.24
CA LEU A 39 6.40 -6.30 -3.93
C LEU A 39 5.44 -7.31 -3.29
N HIS A 40 5.35 -7.34 -1.96
CA HIS A 40 4.37 -8.17 -1.26
C HIS A 40 2.93 -7.72 -1.53
N HIS A 41 2.64 -6.41 -1.51
CA HIS A 41 1.31 -5.89 -1.83
C HIS A 41 0.84 -6.40 -3.19
N PHE A 42 1.67 -6.29 -4.21
CA PHE A 42 1.33 -6.73 -5.56
C PHE A 42 1.12 -8.24 -5.69
N ASN A 43 1.83 -9.06 -4.89
CA ASN A 43 1.56 -10.49 -4.84
C ASN A 43 0.19 -10.80 -4.22
N TYR A 44 -0.19 -10.09 -3.15
CA TYR A 44 -1.52 -10.24 -2.54
C TYR A 44 -2.64 -9.68 -3.41
N LEU A 45 -2.41 -8.55 -4.10
CA LEU A 45 -3.36 -8.01 -5.09
C LEU A 45 -3.62 -9.02 -6.19
N LYS A 46 -2.56 -9.61 -6.75
CA LYS A 46 -2.72 -10.67 -7.76
C LYS A 46 -3.49 -11.86 -7.20
N ALA A 47 -3.18 -12.32 -5.98
CA ALA A 47 -3.89 -13.44 -5.36
C ALA A 47 -5.38 -13.12 -5.12
N ALA A 48 -5.71 -11.91 -4.68
CA ALA A 48 -7.08 -11.45 -4.50
C ALA A 48 -7.84 -11.40 -5.83
N SER A 49 -7.22 -10.88 -6.89
CA SER A 49 -7.79 -10.82 -8.25
C SER A 49 -8.00 -12.22 -8.84
N ASP A 50 -7.00 -13.10 -8.76
CA ASP A 50 -7.10 -14.47 -9.24
C ASP A 50 -8.20 -15.26 -8.51
N ALA A 51 -8.44 -14.96 -7.22
CA ALA A 51 -9.50 -15.55 -6.41
C ALA A 51 -10.86 -14.85 -6.54
N GLY A 52 -10.91 -13.66 -7.14
CA GLY A 52 -12.10 -12.80 -7.16
C GLY A 52 -12.55 -12.35 -5.77
N GLU A 53 -11.64 -12.28 -4.78
CA GLU A 53 -11.97 -12.07 -3.37
C GLU A 53 -11.14 -10.93 -2.75
N SER A 54 -11.77 -9.75 -2.64
CA SER A 54 -11.16 -8.54 -2.07
C SER A 54 -10.74 -8.69 -0.60
N LYS A 55 -11.37 -9.61 0.14
CA LYS A 55 -11.03 -9.87 1.55
C LYS A 55 -9.60 -10.38 1.72
N VAL A 56 -9.06 -11.11 0.74
CA VAL A 56 -7.67 -11.60 0.78
C VAL A 56 -6.68 -10.45 0.95
N PHE A 57 -6.84 -9.37 0.17
CA PHE A 57 -5.97 -8.21 0.27
C PHE A 57 -6.28 -7.35 1.50
N SER A 58 -7.56 -7.20 1.86
CA SER A 58 -7.97 -6.37 3.00
C SER A 58 -7.51 -6.96 4.35
N ASP A 59 -7.61 -8.28 4.53
CA ASP A 59 -7.09 -8.98 5.72
C ASP A 59 -5.56 -8.83 5.83
N TYR A 60 -4.86 -8.97 4.70
CA TYR A 60 -3.42 -8.75 4.62
C TYR A 60 -3.04 -7.31 5.02
N ALA A 61 -3.76 -6.31 4.50
CA ALA A 61 -3.50 -4.91 4.79
C ALA A 61 -3.75 -4.57 6.26
N LEU A 62 -4.81 -5.08 6.87
CA LEU A 62 -5.09 -4.92 8.30
C LEU A 62 -4.00 -5.52 9.19
N TRP A 63 -3.56 -6.74 8.87
CA TRP A 63 -2.45 -7.38 9.55
C TRP A 63 -1.17 -6.55 9.43
N LEU A 64 -0.81 -6.14 8.21
CA LEU A 64 0.39 -5.36 7.99
C LEU A 64 0.33 -4.01 8.73
N ASN A 65 -0.81 -3.32 8.69
CA ASN A 65 -1.02 -2.08 9.43
C ASN A 65 -0.72 -2.26 10.92
N SER A 66 -1.23 -3.32 11.54
CA SER A 66 -0.97 -3.61 12.96
C SER A 66 0.53 -3.80 13.25
N VAL A 67 1.25 -4.47 12.35
CA VAL A 67 2.70 -4.68 12.46
C VAL A 67 3.45 -3.36 12.33
N LEU A 68 3.11 -2.51 11.35
CA LEU A 68 3.76 -1.23 11.12
C LEU A 68 3.51 -0.24 12.26
N VAL A 69 2.27 -0.14 12.74
CA VAL A 69 1.90 0.71 13.88
C VAL A 69 2.65 0.28 15.14
N SER A 70 2.81 -1.02 15.38
CA SER A 70 3.61 -1.52 16.51
C SER A 70 5.09 -1.11 16.46
N ARG A 71 5.59 -0.73 15.28
CA ARG A 71 6.96 -0.27 15.02
C ARG A 71 7.07 1.27 14.94
N GLY A 72 6.01 1.99 15.31
CA GLY A 72 6.01 3.45 15.37
C GLY A 72 5.76 4.13 14.02
N MET A 73 5.10 3.43 13.09
CA MET A 73 4.48 4.05 11.90
C MET A 73 3.04 4.49 12.22
N LYS A 74 2.48 5.33 11.37
CA LYS A 74 1.06 5.68 11.39
C LYS A 74 0.34 4.92 10.28
N SER A 75 -0.94 4.62 10.49
CA SER A 75 -1.79 3.98 9.48
C SER A 75 -1.90 4.80 8.20
N ASP A 76 -1.86 6.12 8.32
CA ASP A 76 -1.80 7.06 7.20
C ASP A 76 -0.63 6.75 6.24
N HIS A 77 0.53 6.32 6.73
CA HIS A 77 1.67 5.99 5.85
C HIS A 77 1.35 4.80 4.92
N LEU A 78 0.64 3.78 5.43
CA LEU A 78 0.25 2.62 4.62
C LEU A 78 -0.90 2.97 3.67
N ILE A 79 -1.89 3.70 4.17
CA ILE A 79 -3.02 4.19 3.36
C ILE A 79 -2.51 5.03 2.19
N ASP A 80 -1.58 5.97 2.45
CA ASP A 80 -1.07 6.83 1.40
C ASP A 80 -0.15 6.12 0.43
N ASN A 81 0.60 5.10 0.87
CA ASN A 81 1.30 4.23 -0.06
C ASN A 81 0.33 3.53 -1.04
N PHE A 82 -0.81 3.06 -0.55
CA PHE A 82 -1.86 2.51 -1.41
C PHE A 82 -2.47 3.56 -2.35
N ASN A 83 -2.71 4.79 -1.87
CA ASN A 83 -3.16 5.90 -2.71
C ASN A 83 -2.13 6.24 -3.80
N CYS A 84 -0.84 6.28 -3.47
CA CYS A 84 0.22 6.52 -4.45
C CYS A 84 0.24 5.44 -5.54
N ILE A 85 0.01 4.17 -5.19
CA ILE A 85 -0.12 3.09 -6.19
C ILE A 85 -1.34 3.32 -7.09
N ILE A 86 -2.49 3.70 -6.53
CA ILE A 86 -3.71 4.00 -7.30
C ILE A 86 -3.46 5.14 -8.28
N GLU A 87 -2.88 6.24 -7.82
CA GLU A 87 -2.57 7.41 -8.66
C GLU A 87 -1.66 7.04 -9.83
N VAL A 88 -0.62 6.23 -9.59
CA VAL A 88 0.27 5.80 -10.67
C VAL A 88 -0.47 4.91 -11.67
N PHE A 89 -1.40 4.05 -11.24
CA PHE A 89 -2.23 3.29 -12.19
C PHE A 89 -3.13 4.18 -13.04
N GLU A 90 -3.72 5.22 -12.44
CA GLU A 90 -4.58 6.18 -13.14
C GLU A 90 -3.78 7.00 -14.16
N GLU A 91 -2.58 7.47 -13.79
CA GLU A 91 -1.68 8.23 -14.66
C GLU A 91 -1.18 7.44 -15.87
N ASN A 92 -1.10 6.10 -15.76
CA ASN A 92 -0.55 5.23 -16.80
C ASN A 92 -1.62 4.42 -17.56
N GLU A 93 -2.91 4.68 -17.32
CA GLU A 93 -4.06 4.01 -17.95
C GLU A 93 -3.97 2.47 -17.98
N MET A 94 -3.42 1.87 -16.92
CA MET A 94 -3.16 0.42 -16.89
C MET A 94 -4.46 -0.39 -16.77
N GLU A 95 -4.71 -1.33 -17.68
CA GLU A 95 -5.94 -2.14 -17.70
C GLU A 95 -6.17 -2.92 -16.39
N LYS A 96 -5.11 -3.58 -15.88
CA LYS A 96 -5.15 -4.25 -14.56
C LYS A 96 -5.22 -3.29 -13.37
N GLY A 97 -4.96 -2.00 -13.59
CA GLY A 97 -5.04 -0.96 -12.58
C GLY A 97 -6.44 -0.89 -11.97
N LYS A 98 -7.51 -1.05 -12.76
CA LYS A 98 -8.89 -0.96 -12.25
C LYS A 98 -9.23 -2.02 -11.20
N GLU A 99 -8.81 -3.26 -11.41
CA GLU A 99 -9.07 -4.36 -10.48
C GLU A 99 -8.26 -4.20 -9.19
N PHE A 100 -6.97 -3.87 -9.32
CA PHE A 100 -6.11 -3.62 -8.17
C PHE A 100 -6.56 -2.40 -7.37
N THR A 101 -6.98 -1.32 -8.03
CA THR A 101 -7.55 -0.13 -7.39
C THR A 101 -8.79 -0.47 -6.57
N SER A 102 -9.65 -1.40 -7.02
CA SER A 102 -10.79 -1.86 -6.23
C SER A 102 -10.35 -2.54 -4.92
N HIS A 103 -9.37 -3.45 -4.99
CA HIS A 103 -8.83 -4.12 -3.80
C HIS A 103 -8.10 -3.16 -2.85
N LEU A 104 -7.31 -2.22 -3.38
CA LEU A 104 -6.63 -1.18 -2.61
C LEU A 104 -7.64 -0.29 -1.86
N ASN A 105 -8.70 0.16 -2.53
CA ASN A 105 -9.75 0.95 -1.90
C ASN A 105 -10.48 0.20 -0.78
N ALA A 106 -10.78 -1.10 -0.98
CA ALA A 106 -11.39 -1.93 0.07
C ALA A 106 -10.48 -2.07 1.30
N ALA A 107 -9.16 -2.22 1.10
CA ALA A 107 -8.19 -2.25 2.18
C ALA A 107 -8.09 -0.91 2.92
N ILE A 108 -8.07 0.22 2.19
CA ILE A 108 -8.05 1.57 2.77
C ILE A 108 -9.27 1.76 3.69
N GLN A 109 -10.47 1.46 3.18
CA GLN A 109 -11.70 1.55 3.97
C GLN A 109 -11.66 0.65 5.22
N SER A 110 -11.10 -0.55 5.10
CA SER A 110 -10.96 -1.48 6.22
C SER A 110 -10.04 -0.93 7.31
N ILE A 111 -8.89 -0.35 6.94
CA ILE A 111 -7.95 0.28 7.88
C ILE A 111 -8.60 1.48 8.56
N GLN A 112 -9.21 2.40 7.80
CA GLN A 112 -9.87 3.59 8.33
C GLN A 112 -10.99 3.24 9.32
N LYS A 113 -11.78 2.20 9.01
CA LYS A 113 -12.80 1.69 9.91
C LYS A 113 -12.19 1.17 11.21
N ALA A 114 -11.14 0.35 11.13
CA ALA A 114 -10.46 -0.18 12.30
C ALA A 114 -9.89 0.94 13.18
N ASP A 115 -9.27 1.97 12.60
CA ASP A 115 -8.73 3.10 13.36
C ASP A 115 -9.83 3.91 14.06
N SER A 116 -10.97 4.09 13.39
CA SER A 116 -12.14 4.76 13.96
C SER A 116 -12.74 3.99 15.15
N GLU A 117 -12.78 2.66 15.08
CA GLU A 117 -13.27 1.78 16.15
C GLU A 117 -12.31 1.69 17.34
N ASN A 118 -11.02 1.96 17.13
CA ASN A 118 -9.98 1.94 18.16
C ASN A 118 -9.77 3.32 18.85
N THR A 119 -10.48 4.36 18.42
CA THR A 119 -10.44 5.68 19.07
C THR A 119 -11.42 5.71 20.25
N PRO A 120 -10.97 5.93 21.50
CA PRO A 120 -11.81 5.91 22.70
C PRO A 120 -12.85 7.03 22.77
#